data_AF-A0A8T0X2S6-F1
#
_entry.id   AF-A0A8T0X2S6-F1
#
_cell.length_a   1.000
_cell.length_b   1.000
_cell.length_c   1.000
_cell.angle_alpha   90.00
_cell.angle_beta   90.00
_cell.angle_gamma   90.00
#
_symmetry.space_group_name_H-M   'P 1'
#
loop_
_entity.id
_entity.type
_entity.pdbx_description
1 polymer ?
#
loop_
_entity_poly.entity_id
_entity_poly.type
_entity_poly.pdbx_seq_one_letter_code
_entity_poly.pdbx_strand_id
1 'polypeptide(L)'
;MEKRVVLVSAAVAVLGAAAAVLGFVAEGTKSKAFVGFDRQRCVYRRTPALVFGVMAALLALAALALATAASGCFGRGAPASGRRRATAFKLSTVAWGLVVVAVVMFLYGAAMNRGGTRGLSTSRRGRFSRRAYYYGCAVLRNGIFSTASILSAAAAACAAAAYVYLHQMDGPAPPGPFAAPGVAMGQPQWAQPYPPPPYPPPMGYPAPPPYGGYGAKQPAGTA
;
A
#
# COMPACT_ATOMS: atom_id res chain seq x y z
N MET A 1 15.24 3.70 10.37
CA MET A 1 14.54 3.25 9.15
C MET A 1 15.27 2.03 8.63
N GLU A 2 14.59 0.91 8.37
CA GLU A 2 15.23 -0.25 7.76
C GLU A 2 15.74 0.07 6.35
N LYS A 3 16.86 -0.55 5.93
CA LYS A 3 17.44 -0.34 4.60
C LYS A 3 16.42 -0.59 3.47
N ARG A 4 15.56 -1.61 3.63
CA ARG A 4 14.48 -1.95 2.71
C ARG A 4 13.48 -0.81 2.54
N VAL A 5 13.11 -0.15 3.64
CA VAL A 5 12.12 0.94 3.63
C VAL A 5 12.63 2.14 2.83
N VAL A 6 13.90 2.49 3.05
CA VAL A 6 14.57 3.57 2.31
C VAL A 6 14.68 3.23 0.83
N LEU A 7 15.09 2.00 0.49
CA LEU A 7 15.25 1.57 -0.90
C LEU A 7 13.93 1.60 -1.67
N VAL A 8 12.85 1.05 -1.09
CA VAL A 8 11.53 1.00 -1.75
C VAL A 8 10.94 2.40 -1.89
N SER A 9 10.99 3.22 -0.83
CA SER A 9 10.47 4.60 -0.91
C SER A 9 11.24 5.46 -1.92
N ALA A 10 12.57 5.32 -1.98
CA ALA A 10 13.39 5.96 -2.99
C ALA A 10 13.04 5.50 -4.42
N ALA A 11 12.88 4.19 -4.64
CA ALA A 11 12.49 3.66 -5.95
C ALA A 11 11.11 4.18 -6.39
N VAL A 12 10.12 4.19 -5.50
CA VAL A 12 8.79 4.76 -5.76
C VAL A 12 8.88 6.24 -6.10
N ALA A 13 9.68 7.00 -5.35
CA ALA A 13 9.89 8.43 -5.61
C ALA A 13 10.56 8.68 -6.97
N VAL A 14 11.59 7.91 -7.34
CA VAL A 14 12.28 8.03 -8.63
C VAL A 14 11.34 7.68 -9.79
N LEU A 15 10.59 6.59 -9.69
CA LEU A 15 9.61 6.19 -10.70
C LEU A 15 8.50 7.24 -10.86
N GLY A 16 7.98 7.75 -9.75
CA GLY A 16 6.98 8.82 -9.74
C GLY A 16 7.49 10.15 -10.33
N ALA A 17 8.73 10.53 -9.99
CA ALA A 17 9.37 11.71 -10.54
C ALA A 17 9.63 11.57 -12.04
N ALA A 18 10.13 10.42 -12.49
CA ALA A 18 10.32 10.13 -13.90
C ALA A 18 8.98 10.17 -14.67
N ALA A 19 7.91 9.60 -14.11
CA ALA A 19 6.56 9.68 -14.70
C ALA A 19 6.09 11.14 -14.84
N ALA A 20 6.29 11.98 -13.81
CA ALA A 20 5.91 13.38 -13.85
C ALA A 20 6.72 14.18 -14.88
N VAL A 21 8.04 13.97 -14.95
CA VAL A 21 8.92 14.62 -15.94
C VAL A 21 8.49 14.25 -17.36
N LEU A 22 8.29 12.96 -17.64
CA LEU A 22 7.81 12.51 -18.95
C LEU A 22 6.43 13.09 -19.29
N GLY A 23 5.56 13.25 -18.30
CA GLY A 23 4.27 13.90 -18.48
C GLY A 23 4.38 15.39 -18.84
N PHE A 24 5.24 16.16 -18.17
CA PHE A 24 5.51 17.55 -18.55
C PHE A 24 6.15 17.68 -19.93
N VAL A 25 7.06 16.77 -20.29
CA VAL A 25 7.64 16.71 -21.65
C VAL A 25 6.58 16.35 -22.69
N ALA A 26 5.66 15.44 -22.37
CA ALA A 26 4.52 15.11 -23.23
C ALA A 26 3.61 16.33 -23.44
N GLU A 27 3.38 17.13 -22.41
CA GLU A 27 2.62 18.39 -22.50
C GLU A 27 3.29 19.38 -23.46
N GLY A 28 4.61 19.58 -23.33
CA GLY A 28 5.38 20.49 -24.19
C GLY A 28 5.43 20.04 -25.66
N THR A 29 5.29 18.74 -25.91
CA THR A 29 5.40 18.15 -27.26
C THR A 29 4.07 17.90 -27.97
N LYS A 30 2.92 18.13 -27.31
CA LYS A 30 1.58 17.82 -27.87
C LYS A 30 1.09 18.80 -28.94
N SER A 31 1.60 20.04 -28.94
CA SER A 31 1.06 21.17 -29.71
C SER A 31 1.25 21.06 -31.22
N LYS A 32 1.89 19.99 -31.71
CA LYS A 32 2.21 19.79 -33.13
C LYS A 32 1.34 18.73 -33.82
N ALA A 33 0.24 18.30 -33.19
CA ALA A 33 -0.56 17.19 -33.69
C ALA A 33 -1.49 17.59 -34.84
N PHE A 34 -1.97 18.83 -34.95
CA PHE A 34 -2.85 19.23 -36.06
C PHE A 34 -2.02 19.73 -37.26
N VAL A 35 -2.22 19.11 -38.42
CA VAL A 35 -1.45 19.42 -39.65
C VAL A 35 -2.27 20.24 -40.63
N GLY A 36 -3.57 19.95 -40.76
CA GLY A 36 -4.41 20.61 -41.74
C GLY A 36 -5.80 19.98 -41.86
N PHE A 37 -6.65 20.62 -42.65
CA PHE A 37 -8.03 20.22 -42.90
C PHE A 37 -8.25 19.96 -44.39
N ASP A 38 -8.61 18.72 -44.74
CA ASP A 38 -8.79 18.26 -46.12
C ASP A 38 -10.26 18.28 -46.55
N ARG A 39 -10.97 19.39 -46.24
CA ARG A 39 -12.42 19.67 -46.48
C ARG A 39 -13.44 18.69 -45.86
N GLN A 40 -13.07 17.45 -45.60
CA GLN A 40 -13.89 16.32 -45.11
C GLN A 40 -13.22 15.58 -43.94
N ARG A 41 -11.92 15.80 -43.69
CA ARG A 41 -11.17 15.09 -42.64
C ARG A 41 -10.15 16.02 -41.98
N CYS A 42 -9.97 15.84 -40.68
CA CYS A 42 -8.90 16.47 -39.92
C CYS A 42 -7.67 15.56 -39.93
N VAL A 43 -6.54 16.08 -40.43
CA VAL A 43 -5.29 15.33 -40.50
C VAL A 43 -4.43 15.63 -39.28
N TYR A 44 -4.08 14.58 -38.53
CA TYR A 44 -3.20 14.68 -37.37
C TYR A 44 -1.85 14.00 -37.61
N ARG A 45 -0.76 14.67 -37.24
CA ARG A 45 0.58 14.08 -37.18
C ARG A 45 0.77 13.39 -35.84
N ARG A 46 1.49 12.26 -35.89
CA ARG A 46 1.95 11.58 -34.69
C ARG A 46 3.00 12.45 -33.99
N THR A 47 2.81 12.71 -32.70
CA THR A 47 3.76 13.50 -31.89
C THR A 47 4.48 12.60 -30.88
N PRO A 48 5.68 13.00 -30.41
CA PRO A 48 6.40 12.21 -29.40
C PRO A 48 5.67 12.17 -28.05
N ALA A 49 4.69 13.05 -27.81
CA ALA A 49 3.79 13.01 -26.66
C ALA A 49 3.05 11.67 -26.52
N LEU A 50 2.86 10.92 -27.62
CA LEU A 50 2.34 9.55 -27.57
C LEU A 50 3.23 8.64 -26.71
N VAL A 51 4.53 8.61 -27.03
CA VAL A 51 5.48 7.70 -26.39
C VAL A 51 5.70 8.14 -24.96
N PHE A 52 5.94 9.43 -24.73
CA PHE A 52 6.13 9.97 -23.40
C PHE A 52 4.90 9.78 -22.50
N GLY A 53 3.69 9.96 -23.02
CA GLY A 53 2.46 9.70 -22.28
C GLY A 53 2.28 8.23 -21.88
N VAL A 54 2.56 7.29 -22.79
CA VAL A 54 2.50 5.85 -22.48
C VAL A 54 3.55 5.46 -21.45
N MET A 55 4.80 5.93 -21.61
CA MET A 55 5.87 5.64 -20.67
C MET A 55 5.58 6.23 -19.28
N ALA A 56 5.05 7.46 -19.21
CA ALA A 56 4.62 8.06 -17.95
C ALA A 56 3.54 7.23 -17.24
N ALA A 57 2.54 6.72 -17.98
CA ALA A 57 1.52 5.84 -17.43
C ALA A 57 2.11 4.54 -16.86
N LEU A 58 3.04 3.90 -17.59
CA LEU A 58 3.69 2.67 -17.16
C LEU A 58 4.53 2.88 -15.90
N LEU A 59 5.31 3.97 -15.83
CA LEU A 59 6.11 4.30 -14.65
C LEU A 59 5.24 4.62 -13.42
N ALA A 60 4.14 5.35 -13.60
CA ALA A 60 3.20 5.64 -12.52
C ALA A 60 2.55 4.36 -11.96
N LEU A 61 2.16 3.42 -12.84
CA LEU A 61 1.66 2.11 -12.43
C LEU A 61 2.73 1.26 -11.75
N ALA A 62 3.96 1.25 -12.28
CA ALA A 62 5.07 0.51 -11.69
C ALA A 62 5.42 1.03 -10.29
N ALA A 63 5.43 2.35 -10.08
CA ALA A 63 5.63 2.96 -8.77
C ALA A 63 4.59 2.47 -7.75
N LEU A 64 3.31 2.46 -8.14
CA LEU A 64 2.24 2.02 -7.25
C LEU A 64 2.26 0.51 -7.02
N ALA A 65 2.52 -0.30 -8.06
CA ALA A 65 2.64 -1.75 -7.96
C ALA A 65 3.81 -2.17 -7.04
N LEU A 66 4.94 -1.45 -7.12
CA LEU A 66 6.07 -1.67 -6.22
C LEU A 66 5.71 -1.38 -4.77
N ALA A 67 5.04 -0.24 -4.51
CA ALA A 67 4.61 0.13 -3.16
C ALA A 67 3.62 -0.88 -2.57
N THR A 68 2.64 -1.36 -3.36
CA THR A 68 1.64 -2.34 -2.91
C THR A 68 2.25 -3.71 -2.67
N ALA A 69 3.13 -4.19 -3.56
CA ALA A 69 3.85 -5.44 -3.40
C ALA A 69 4.76 -5.40 -2.16
N ALA A 70 5.49 -4.30 -1.95
CA ALA A 70 6.37 -4.14 -0.80
C ALA A 70 5.61 -4.09 0.54
N SER A 71 4.38 -3.56 0.53
CA SER A 71 3.46 -3.53 1.66
C SER A 71 2.76 -4.86 1.98
N GLY A 72 3.03 -5.92 1.19
CA GLY A 72 2.52 -7.27 1.46
C GLY A 72 1.02 -7.45 1.19
N CYS A 73 0.45 -6.69 0.24
CA CYS A 73 -0.97 -6.76 -0.12
C CYS A 73 -1.89 -6.72 1.10
N PHE A 74 -1.97 -5.56 1.79
CA PHE A 74 -2.91 -5.22 2.89
C PHE A 74 -3.75 -6.42 3.35
N GLY A 75 -3.17 -7.28 4.20
CA GLY A 75 -3.73 -8.58 4.56
C GLY A 75 -5.24 -8.52 4.78
N ARG A 76 -5.96 -9.41 4.09
CA ARG A 76 -7.43 -9.47 3.91
C ARG A 76 -8.29 -9.57 5.19
N GLY A 77 -7.78 -9.36 6.39
CA GLY A 77 -8.58 -9.59 7.61
C GLY A 77 -8.03 -9.08 8.94
N ALA A 78 -7.02 -8.22 8.99
CA ALA A 78 -6.59 -7.67 10.28
C ALA A 78 -7.50 -6.49 10.68
N PRO A 79 -8.18 -6.52 11.85
CA PRO A 79 -8.99 -5.40 12.30
C PRO A 79 -8.11 -4.16 12.39
N ALA A 80 -8.67 -3.02 11.99
CA ALA A 80 -8.01 -1.71 11.99
C ALA A 80 -7.77 -1.19 13.42
N SER A 81 -7.16 -1.96 14.31
CA SER A 81 -6.98 -1.62 15.73
C SER A 81 -5.83 -0.62 15.97
N GLY A 82 -5.63 0.34 15.06
CA GLY A 82 -4.69 1.44 15.24
C GLY A 82 -4.96 2.62 14.31
N ARG A 83 -5.07 3.83 14.89
CA ARG A 83 -5.27 5.12 14.18
C ARG A 83 -4.29 5.34 13.02
N ARG A 84 -3.04 4.85 13.13
CA ARG A 84 -2.01 4.94 12.07
C ARG A 84 -2.20 3.92 10.93
N ARG A 85 -2.65 2.68 11.21
CA ARG A 85 -2.92 1.66 10.17
C ARG A 85 -4.13 2.04 9.31
N ALA A 86 -5.18 2.59 9.94
CA ALA A 86 -6.31 3.17 9.24
C ALA A 86 -5.89 4.36 8.34
N THR A 87 -4.90 5.15 8.78
CA THR A 87 -4.37 6.27 7.99
C THR A 87 -3.56 5.78 6.78
N ALA A 88 -2.70 4.76 6.94
CA ALA A 88 -1.96 4.15 5.83
C ALA A 88 -2.90 3.52 4.78
N PHE A 89 -3.97 2.85 5.21
CA PHE A 89 -4.99 2.31 4.32
C PHE A 89 -5.67 3.43 3.52
N LYS A 90 -6.11 4.51 4.19
CA LYS A 90 -6.71 5.67 3.51
C LYS A 90 -5.76 6.30 2.48
N LEU A 91 -4.49 6.53 2.84
CA LEU A 91 -3.49 7.07 1.92
C LEU A 91 -3.25 6.16 0.72
N SER A 92 -3.24 4.83 0.91
CA SER A 92 -3.14 3.86 -0.17
C SER A 92 -4.34 3.91 -1.12
N THR A 93 -5.55 3.95 -0.58
CA THR A 93 -6.78 4.08 -1.40
C THR A 93 -6.78 5.37 -2.21
N VAL A 94 -6.36 6.48 -1.60
CA VAL A 94 -6.19 7.77 -2.30
C VAL A 94 -5.12 7.66 -3.39
N ALA A 95 -3.97 7.06 -3.11
CA ALA A 95 -2.91 6.85 -4.09
C ALA A 95 -3.40 6.06 -5.31
N TRP A 96 -4.16 4.98 -5.09
CA TRP A 96 -4.79 4.21 -6.16
C TRP A 96 -5.75 5.04 -7.01
N GLY A 97 -6.65 5.80 -6.38
CA GLY A 97 -7.56 6.69 -7.10
C GLY A 97 -6.80 7.70 -7.96
N LEU A 98 -5.78 8.35 -7.40
CA LEU A 98 -4.97 9.34 -8.11
C LEU A 98 -4.20 8.73 -9.29
N VAL A 99 -3.57 7.55 -9.12
CA VAL A 99 -2.85 6.88 -10.22
C VAL A 99 -3.81 6.47 -11.32
N VAL A 100 -4.99 5.91 -11.01
CA VAL A 100 -5.96 5.51 -12.03
C VAL A 100 -6.39 6.71 -12.87
N VAL A 101 -6.72 7.84 -12.23
CA VAL A 101 -7.07 9.07 -12.94
C VAL A 101 -5.91 9.58 -13.79
N ALA A 102 -4.69 9.59 -13.24
CA ALA A 102 -3.49 10.02 -13.97
C ALA A 102 -3.22 9.14 -15.20
N VAL A 103 -3.30 7.82 -15.06
CA VAL A 103 -3.10 6.84 -16.15
C VAL A 103 -4.14 7.04 -17.25
N VAL A 104 -5.41 7.19 -16.90
CA VAL A 104 -6.48 7.46 -17.88
C VAL A 104 -6.19 8.76 -18.62
N MET A 105 -5.77 9.82 -17.92
CA MET A 105 -5.39 11.09 -18.55
C MET A 105 -4.17 10.95 -19.47
N PHE A 106 -3.12 10.23 -19.05
CA PHE A 106 -1.94 9.96 -19.85
C PHE A 106 -2.28 9.19 -21.14
N LEU A 107 -3.08 8.12 -21.02
CA LEU A 107 -3.49 7.31 -22.16
C LEU A 107 -4.45 8.06 -23.09
N TYR A 108 -5.35 8.88 -22.55
CA TYR A 108 -6.22 9.76 -23.34
C TYR A 108 -5.40 10.79 -24.12
N GLY A 109 -4.46 11.45 -23.45
CA GLY A 109 -3.53 12.39 -24.09
C GLY A 109 -2.71 11.68 -25.17
N ALA A 110 -2.19 10.49 -24.89
CA ALA A 110 -1.42 9.69 -25.83
C ALA A 110 -2.28 9.29 -27.05
N ALA A 111 -3.51 8.82 -26.85
CA ALA A 111 -4.45 8.44 -27.90
C ALA A 111 -4.77 9.61 -28.85
N MET A 112 -4.95 10.80 -28.30
CA MET A 112 -5.18 12.02 -29.07
C MET A 112 -3.98 12.38 -29.96
N ASN A 113 -2.77 11.94 -29.60
CA ASN A 113 -1.51 12.16 -30.29
C ASN A 113 -1.05 11.00 -31.22
N ARG A 114 -1.87 9.96 -31.43
CA ARG A 114 -1.51 8.78 -32.27
C ARG A 114 -1.32 9.06 -33.77
N GLY A 115 -1.66 10.25 -34.26
CA GLY A 115 -1.67 10.58 -35.68
C GLY A 115 -2.81 9.89 -36.43
N GLY A 116 -3.08 10.32 -37.67
CA GLY A 116 -4.13 9.77 -38.54
C GLY A 116 -5.23 10.77 -38.89
N THR A 117 -6.18 10.34 -39.71
CA THR A 117 -7.33 11.15 -40.12
C THR A 117 -8.53 10.88 -39.24
N ARG A 118 -9.16 11.93 -38.70
CA ARG A 118 -10.44 11.82 -37.97
C ARG A 118 -11.54 12.51 -38.75
N GLY A 119 -12.70 11.83 -38.89
CA GLY A 119 -13.86 12.36 -39.60
C GLY A 119 -14.59 13.44 -38.81
N LEU A 120 -15.40 14.27 -39.49
CA LEU A 120 -16.18 15.35 -38.87
C LEU A 120 -17.14 14.84 -37.79
N SER A 121 -17.66 13.61 -37.88
CA SER A 121 -18.56 13.00 -36.89
C SER A 121 -17.90 12.75 -35.53
N THR A 122 -16.57 12.59 -35.51
CA THR A 122 -15.75 12.50 -34.28
C THR A 122 -15.23 13.87 -33.80
N SER A 123 -15.53 14.94 -34.54
CA SER A 123 -15.10 16.30 -34.22
C SER A 123 -16.08 16.96 -33.27
N ARG A 124 -15.59 17.55 -32.16
CA ARG A 124 -16.45 18.29 -31.22
C ARG A 124 -17.21 19.41 -31.94
N ARG A 125 -18.46 19.61 -31.52
CA ARG A 125 -19.31 20.77 -31.90
C ARG A 125 -18.48 22.05 -31.74
N GLY A 126 -18.12 22.70 -32.85
CA GLY A 126 -17.38 23.96 -32.84
C GLY A 126 -18.22 25.10 -32.26
N ARG A 127 -17.54 26.16 -31.80
CA ARG A 127 -18.18 27.40 -31.30
C ARG A 127 -18.87 28.13 -32.45
N PHE A 128 -20.12 28.53 -32.24
CA PHE A 128 -20.94 29.29 -33.18
C PHE A 128 -20.30 30.67 -33.44
N SER A 129 -19.89 30.96 -34.68
CA SER A 129 -19.51 32.31 -35.09
C SER A 129 -20.21 32.67 -36.40
N ARG A 130 -21.09 33.67 -36.31
CA ARG A 130 -21.76 34.45 -37.38
C ARG A 130 -21.94 33.77 -38.76
N ARG A 131 -22.81 32.74 -38.81
CA ARG A 131 -23.46 32.11 -40.00
C ARG A 131 -22.92 30.76 -40.55
N ALA A 132 -21.91 30.12 -39.95
CA ALA A 132 -21.53 28.76 -40.37
C ALA A 132 -21.13 27.84 -39.21
N TYR A 133 -21.64 26.61 -39.20
CA TYR A 133 -21.14 25.53 -38.35
C TYR A 133 -19.80 25.02 -38.91
N TYR A 134 -18.67 25.47 -38.35
CA TYR A 134 -17.39 24.80 -38.60
C TYR A 134 -17.26 23.61 -37.64
N TYR A 135 -17.18 22.39 -38.17
CA TYR A 135 -16.73 21.24 -37.40
C TYR A 135 -15.25 21.45 -37.09
N GLY A 136 -14.94 21.96 -35.89
CA GLY A 136 -13.56 22.22 -35.47
C GLY A 136 -12.84 20.91 -35.18
N CYS A 137 -11.64 20.73 -35.73
CA CYS A 137 -10.78 19.59 -35.44
C CYS A 137 -10.50 19.50 -33.94
N ALA A 138 -10.74 18.32 -33.34
CA ALA A 138 -10.51 18.09 -31.92
C ALA A 138 -9.01 18.16 -31.54
N VAL A 139 -8.59 19.30 -31.01
CA VAL A 139 -7.25 19.50 -30.43
C VAL A 139 -7.27 19.13 -28.95
N LEU A 140 -6.22 18.46 -28.49
CA LEU A 140 -6.06 18.10 -27.08
C LEU A 140 -5.95 19.37 -26.23
N ARG A 141 -6.83 19.52 -25.22
CA ARG A 141 -6.85 20.70 -24.35
C ARG A 141 -5.52 20.85 -23.60
N ASN A 142 -5.06 22.10 -23.44
CA ASN A 142 -3.93 22.45 -22.58
C ASN A 142 -4.16 21.94 -21.14
N GLY A 143 -3.11 21.43 -20.52
CA GLY A 143 -3.11 20.97 -19.14
C GLY A 143 -3.30 19.47 -18.91
N ILE A 144 -3.79 18.66 -19.85
CA ILE A 144 -4.12 17.25 -19.56
C ILE A 144 -2.90 16.43 -19.10
N PHE A 145 -1.75 16.56 -19.76
CA PHE A 145 -0.56 15.86 -19.33
C PHE A 145 0.04 16.50 -18.07
N SER A 146 -0.08 17.82 -17.91
CA SER A 146 0.35 18.52 -16.69
C SER A 146 -0.45 18.09 -15.46
N THR A 147 -1.77 18.00 -15.56
CA THR A 147 -2.63 17.54 -14.46
C THR A 147 -2.35 16.08 -14.15
N ALA A 148 -2.17 15.23 -15.17
CA ALA A 148 -1.78 13.84 -14.98
C ALA A 148 -0.43 13.73 -14.24
N SER A 149 0.54 14.57 -14.57
CA SER A 149 1.87 14.62 -13.93
C SER A 149 1.78 14.96 -12.45
N ILE A 150 1.00 16.00 -12.11
CA ILE A 150 0.78 16.42 -10.73
C ILE A 150 0.07 15.31 -9.94
N LEU A 151 -0.99 14.71 -10.52
CA LEU A 151 -1.71 13.61 -9.90
C LEU A 151 -0.80 12.38 -9.68
N SER A 152 0.06 12.04 -10.65
CA SER A 152 1.01 10.93 -10.50
C SER A 152 2.06 11.20 -9.43
N ALA A 153 2.56 12.44 -9.32
CA ALA A 153 3.52 12.81 -8.29
C ALA A 153 2.88 12.76 -6.89
N ALA A 154 1.67 13.31 -6.76
CA ALA A 154 0.88 13.23 -5.52
C ALA A 154 0.62 11.78 -5.13
N ALA A 155 0.25 10.93 -6.09
CA ALA A 155 0.01 9.52 -5.85
C ALA A 155 1.27 8.78 -5.38
N ALA A 156 2.43 9.04 -6.00
CA ALA A 156 3.71 8.47 -5.59
C ALA A 156 4.09 8.91 -4.16
N ALA A 157 3.87 10.18 -3.82
CA ALA A 157 4.09 10.70 -2.47
C ALA A 157 3.16 10.02 -1.45
N CYS A 158 1.86 9.89 -1.76
CA CYS A 158 0.91 9.17 -0.90
C CYS A 158 1.30 7.70 -0.71
N ALA A 159 1.74 7.02 -1.78
CA ALA A 159 2.18 5.63 -1.74
C ALA A 159 3.45 5.44 -0.89
N ALA A 160 4.45 6.31 -1.08
CA ALA A 160 5.67 6.31 -0.26
C ALA A 160 5.36 6.58 1.22
N ALA A 161 4.51 7.57 1.51
CA ALA A 161 4.09 7.88 2.88
C ALA A 161 3.33 6.71 3.51
N ALA A 162 2.37 6.10 2.80
CA ALA A 162 1.63 4.93 3.28
C ALA A 162 2.59 3.77 3.62
N TYR A 163 3.58 3.52 2.76
CA TYR A 163 4.57 2.48 2.97
C TYR A 163 5.47 2.75 4.20
N VAL A 164 5.92 3.99 4.40
CA VAL A 164 6.70 4.38 5.58
C VAL A 164 5.86 4.25 6.86
N TYR A 165 4.59 4.67 6.83
CA TYR A 165 3.69 4.55 7.98
C TYR A 165 3.45 3.09 8.38
N LEU A 166 3.42 2.15 7.43
CA LEU A 166 3.27 0.73 7.72
C LEU A 166 4.52 0.19 8.41
N HIS A 167 5.72 0.51 7.92
CA HIS A 167 6.96 -0.02 8.49
C HIS A 167 7.40 0.64 9.80
N GLN A 168 6.93 1.84 10.12
CA GLN A 168 7.10 2.39 11.47
C GLN A 168 6.36 1.58 12.56
N MET A 169 5.42 0.70 12.18
CA MET A 169 4.69 -0.17 13.11
C MET A 169 5.48 -1.43 13.49
N ASP A 170 6.45 -1.83 12.66
CA ASP A 170 7.28 -3.03 12.88
C ASP A 170 8.54 -2.72 13.74
N GLY A 171 8.76 -1.45 14.09
CA GLY A 171 9.80 -1.06 15.05
C GLY A 171 9.42 -1.48 16.48
N PRO A 172 10.40 -1.83 17.35
CA PRO A 172 10.11 -2.19 18.73
C PRO A 172 9.31 -1.06 19.40
N ALA A 173 8.16 -1.41 19.96
CA ALA A 173 7.36 -0.47 20.75
C ALA A 173 8.28 0.20 21.79
N PRO A 174 8.19 1.52 22.02
CA PRO A 174 8.77 2.10 23.21
C PRO A 174 8.29 1.26 24.40
N PRO A 175 9.17 0.84 25.32
CA PRO A 175 8.73 0.10 26.49
C PRO A 175 7.63 0.95 27.14
N GLY A 176 6.40 0.43 27.12
CA GLY A 176 5.35 1.01 27.94
C GLY A 176 5.87 1.04 29.38
N PRO A 177 5.39 1.95 30.23
CA PRO A 177 5.89 2.13 31.60
C PRO A 177 5.81 0.88 32.52
N PHE A 178 5.46 -0.28 31.98
CA PHE A 178 5.31 -1.56 32.66
C PHE A 178 6.29 -2.65 32.17
N ALA A 179 7.29 -2.33 31.36
CA ALA A 179 8.32 -3.30 30.98
C ALA A 179 9.34 -3.49 32.11
N ALA A 180 8.96 -4.26 33.13
CA ALA A 180 9.90 -4.78 34.12
C ALA A 180 10.79 -5.85 33.46
N PRO A 181 12.12 -5.85 33.69
CA PRO A 181 13.02 -6.84 33.11
C PRO A 181 12.84 -8.18 33.82
N GLY A 182 12.39 -9.21 33.11
CA GLY A 182 12.41 -10.58 33.62
C GLY A 182 11.27 -11.52 33.22
N VAL A 183 10.26 -11.08 32.47
CA VAL A 183 9.14 -11.96 32.09
C VAL A 183 9.32 -12.47 30.66
N ALA A 184 9.65 -13.76 30.53
CA ALA A 184 9.62 -14.47 29.26
C ALA A 184 8.17 -14.50 28.73
N MET A 185 7.91 -13.79 27.64
CA MET A 185 6.60 -13.77 26.99
C MET A 185 6.38 -15.10 26.26
N GLY A 186 5.47 -15.93 26.80
CA GLY A 186 5.12 -17.25 26.28
C GLY A 186 4.57 -17.22 24.85
N GLN A 187 5.02 -18.18 24.05
CA GLN A 187 4.38 -18.56 22.79
C GLN A 187 2.94 -19.08 23.02
N PRO A 188 2.01 -18.94 22.06
CA PRO A 188 0.68 -19.52 22.18
C PRO A 188 0.73 -21.04 21.92
N GLN A 189 0.67 -21.84 22.99
CA GLN A 189 0.57 -23.30 22.91
C GLN A 189 -0.89 -23.74 22.78
N TRP A 190 -1.45 -23.67 21.57
CA TRP A 190 -2.71 -24.37 21.26
C TRP A 190 -2.40 -25.81 20.84
N ALA A 191 -2.20 -26.70 21.82
CA ALA A 191 -2.39 -28.16 21.78
C ALA A 191 -1.57 -28.84 22.90
N GLN A 192 -2.10 -28.90 24.11
CA GLN A 192 -1.65 -29.88 25.11
C GLN A 192 -2.88 -30.45 25.84
N PRO A 193 -3.09 -31.78 25.85
CA PRO A 193 -4.12 -32.42 26.65
C PRO A 193 -3.87 -32.22 28.15
N TYR A 194 -4.95 -31.99 28.90
CA TYR A 194 -4.98 -31.73 30.34
C TYR A 194 -4.27 -32.82 31.17
N PRO A 195 -3.36 -32.50 32.12
CA PRO A 195 -2.84 -33.48 33.08
C PRO A 195 -3.83 -33.70 34.25
N PRO A 196 -3.97 -34.93 34.78
CA PRO A 196 -4.91 -35.23 35.86
C PRO A 196 -4.54 -34.56 37.20
N PRO A 197 -5.52 -34.31 38.10
CA PRO A 197 -5.29 -33.58 39.35
C PRO A 197 -4.40 -34.36 40.35
N PRO A 198 -3.58 -33.66 41.17
CA PRO A 198 -2.71 -34.31 42.16
C PRO A 198 -3.50 -34.81 43.39
N TYR A 199 -3.13 -35.98 43.91
CA TYR A 199 -3.57 -36.49 45.22
C TYR A 199 -3.11 -35.57 46.38
N PRO A 200 -3.91 -35.40 47.45
CA PRO A 200 -3.47 -34.64 48.62
C PRO A 200 -2.41 -35.41 49.44
N PRO A 201 -1.45 -34.71 50.08
CA PRO A 201 -0.40 -35.35 50.88
C PRO A 201 -0.93 -35.92 52.21
N PRO A 202 -0.28 -36.96 52.76
CA PRO A 202 -0.70 -37.56 54.03
C PRO A 202 -0.49 -36.61 55.20
N MET A 203 -1.55 -36.40 55.98
CA MET A 203 -1.53 -35.70 57.26
C MET A 203 -0.61 -36.43 58.24
N GLY A 204 0.49 -35.78 58.64
CA GLY A 204 1.32 -36.27 59.75
C GLY A 204 0.57 -36.15 61.06
N TYR A 205 0.34 -37.27 61.74
CA TYR A 205 -0.20 -37.28 63.10
C TYR A 205 0.90 -36.88 64.11
N PRO A 206 0.56 -36.11 65.16
CA PRO A 206 1.51 -35.61 66.15
C PRO A 206 2.02 -36.71 67.10
N ALA A 207 3.18 -36.46 67.71
CA ALA A 207 3.89 -37.39 68.60
C ALA A 207 3.07 -37.83 69.83
N PRO A 208 3.16 -39.10 70.26
CA PRO A 208 2.47 -39.59 71.46
C PRO A 208 3.13 -39.09 72.76
N PRO A 209 2.35 -38.85 73.84
CA PRO A 209 2.85 -38.39 75.14
C PRO A 209 3.55 -39.51 75.93
N PRO A 210 4.40 -39.17 76.91
CA PRO A 210 5.28 -40.12 77.58
C PRO A 210 4.50 -40.92 78.63
N TYR A 211 4.64 -42.25 78.60
CA TYR A 211 4.19 -43.11 79.69
C TYR A 211 5.34 -43.97 80.21
N GLY A 212 5.40 -44.04 81.54
CA GLY A 212 6.53 -44.45 82.35
C GLY A 212 6.85 -45.93 82.32
N GLY A 213 8.07 -46.23 82.76
CA GLY A 213 8.55 -47.59 82.94
C GLY A 213 8.02 -48.23 84.22
N TYR A 214 7.70 -49.52 84.11
CA TYR A 214 7.81 -50.62 85.08
C TYR A 214 7.71 -51.88 84.20
N GLY A 215 8.70 -52.75 84.07
CA GLY A 215 9.21 -53.68 85.08
C GLY A 215 9.70 -54.94 84.34
N ALA A 216 10.67 -55.62 84.93
CA ALA A 216 11.46 -56.70 84.33
C ALA A 216 10.72 -58.05 84.14
N LYS A 217 11.33 -58.91 83.30
CA LYS A 217 11.46 -60.40 83.30
C LYS A 217 10.48 -61.21 84.20
N GLN A 218 9.97 -62.38 83.81
CA GLN A 218 10.67 -63.57 83.25
C GLN A 218 9.64 -64.63 82.73
N PRO A 219 10.05 -65.66 81.94
CA PRO A 219 9.18 -66.44 81.05
C PRO A 219 8.86 -67.87 81.53
N ALA A 220 7.89 -68.50 80.89
CA ALA A 220 7.73 -69.94 80.59
C ALA A 220 6.28 -70.14 80.11
N GLY A 221 5.90 -71.00 79.17
CA GLY A 221 6.56 -72.06 78.44
C GLY A 221 5.59 -72.56 77.34
N THR A 222 6.08 -73.47 76.53
CA THR A 222 5.43 -74.11 75.38
C THR A 222 4.31 -75.09 75.76
N ALA A 223 3.17 -75.00 75.07
CA ALA A 223 2.41 -76.09 74.43
C ALA A 223 1.07 -75.53 73.91
#